data_AF-A0A6I4J1B2-F1
#
_entry.id   AF-A0A6I4J1B2-F1
#
_cell.length_a   1.000
_cell.length_b   1.000
_cell.length_c   1.000
_cell.angle_alpha   90.00
_cell.angle_beta   90.00
_cell.angle_gamma   90.00
#
_symmetry.space_group_name_H-M   'P 1'
#
loop_
_entity.id
_entity.type
_entity.pdbx_description
1 polymer ?
#
loop_
_entity_poly.entity_id
_entity_poly.type
_entity_poly.pdbx_seq_one_letter_code
_entity_poly.pdbx_strand_id
1 'polypeptide(L)'
;MTESPAPELAFVPVPLARARHDGWSAARQRMFIEQLSRIGLVSAAARAVGMSAKSAYALRKRPGAESFAAAWDEAVGLGQFLAQAAAIHRAVDGEVRPVFYRGRQVGERRVYNDRLLIAVLNAQRLRKVTPPPKDVP
;
A
#
# COMPACT_ATOMS: atom_id res chain seq x y z
N MET A 1 1.12 -23.36 4.34
CA MET A 1 1.63 -22.06 3.81
C MET A 1 1.12 -21.93 2.38
N THR A 2 -0.11 -21.50 2.20
CA THR A 2 -0.64 -21.11 0.89
C THR A 2 -0.34 -19.63 0.75
N GLU A 3 0.83 -19.31 0.20
CA GLU A 3 1.12 -17.97 -0.26
C GLU A 3 0.22 -17.75 -1.48
N SER A 4 -0.97 -17.17 -1.25
CA SER A 4 -1.79 -16.70 -2.36
C SER A 4 -0.94 -15.70 -3.12
N PRO A 5 -0.59 -15.93 -4.40
CA PRO A 5 0.17 -14.95 -5.15
C PRO A 5 -0.64 -13.67 -5.13
N ALA A 6 -0.03 -12.57 -4.69
CA ALA A 6 -0.64 -11.26 -4.85
C ALA A 6 -1.05 -11.11 -6.32
N PRO A 7 -2.19 -10.48 -6.63
CA PRO A 7 -2.63 -10.35 -8.01
C PRO A 7 -1.49 -9.75 -8.83
N GLU A 8 -0.98 -10.54 -9.79
CA GLU A 8 -0.01 -10.07 -10.76
C GLU A 8 -0.73 -9.04 -11.63
N LEU A 9 -0.66 -7.78 -11.22
CA LEU A 9 -1.14 -6.68 -12.03
C LEU A 9 -0.28 -6.66 -13.29
N ALA A 10 -0.85 -7.16 -14.39
CA ALA A 10 -0.17 -7.27 -15.66
C ALA A 10 -0.02 -5.87 -16.28
N PHE A 11 1.22 -5.48 -16.59
CA PHE A 11 1.51 -4.25 -17.30
C PHE A 11 2.73 -4.42 -18.20
N VAL A 12 2.84 -3.54 -19.19
CA VAL A 12 4.02 -3.44 -20.04
C VAL A 12 5.06 -2.57 -19.33
N PRO A 13 6.26 -3.10 -18.99
CA PRO A 13 7.31 -2.31 -18.37
C PRO A 13 7.70 -1.12 -19.24
N VAL A 14 7.88 0.04 -18.59
CA VAL A 14 8.28 1.29 -19.24
C VAL A 14 9.61 1.07 -19.96
N PRO A 15 9.69 1.32 -21.28
CA PRO A 15 10.92 1.17 -22.02
C PRO A 15 11.93 2.22 -21.56
N LEU A 16 13.15 1.79 -21.25
CA LEU A 16 14.25 2.67 -20.88
C LEU A 16 15.26 2.75 -22.02
N ALA A 17 15.54 3.96 -22.50
CA ALA A 17 16.54 4.19 -23.56
C ALA A 17 17.95 3.69 -23.21
N ARG A 18 18.29 3.60 -21.91
CA ARG A 18 19.55 3.03 -21.43
C ARG A 18 19.32 2.14 -20.23
N ALA A 19 19.69 0.87 -20.35
CA ALA A 19 19.73 -0.06 -19.23
C ALA A 19 20.92 0.31 -18.33
N ARG A 20 20.63 0.74 -17.09
CA ARG A 20 21.64 0.91 -16.03
C ARG A 20 21.46 -0.20 -15.01
N HIS A 21 22.56 -0.73 -14.48
CA HIS A 21 22.51 -1.79 -13.46
C HIS A 21 21.76 -1.36 -12.18
N ASP A 22 21.84 -0.07 -11.85
CA ASP A 22 21.15 0.60 -10.75
C ASP A 22 19.81 1.24 -11.16
N GLY A 23 19.32 0.97 -12.38
CA GLY A 23 18.12 1.58 -12.95
C GLY A 23 16.83 0.77 -12.79
N TRP A 24 15.75 1.30 -13.35
CA TRP A 24 14.42 0.69 -13.35
C TRP A 24 14.28 -0.46 -14.36
N SER A 25 14.96 -1.59 -14.12
CA SER A 25 14.80 -2.79 -14.94
C SER A 25 13.34 -3.27 -14.93
N ALA A 26 12.93 -4.00 -15.98
CA ALA A 26 11.59 -4.58 -16.05
C ALA A 26 11.25 -5.44 -14.81
N ALA A 27 12.23 -6.19 -14.28
CA ALA A 27 12.08 -6.95 -13.05
C ALA A 27 11.78 -6.03 -11.84
N ARG A 28 12.54 -4.93 -11.67
CA ARG A 28 12.29 -3.97 -10.59
C ARG A 28 10.94 -3.27 -10.72
N GLN A 29 10.49 -2.98 -11.93
CA GLN A 29 9.16 -2.39 -12.15
C GLN A 29 8.05 -3.35 -11.69
N ARG A 30 8.16 -4.64 -12.04
CA ARG A 30 7.19 -5.66 -11.63
C ARG A 30 7.17 -5.85 -10.12
N MET A 31 8.34 -6.03 -9.51
CA MET A 31 8.47 -6.12 -8.05
C MET A 31 7.94 -4.87 -7.37
N PHE A 32 8.13 -3.68 -7.95
CA PHE A 32 7.61 -2.45 -7.38
C PHE A 32 6.08 -2.43 -7.34
N ILE A 33 5.43 -2.79 -8.45
CA ILE A 33 3.95 -2.87 -8.52
C ILE A 33 3.43 -3.93 -7.55
N GLU A 34 4.09 -5.07 -7.44
CA GLU A 34 3.74 -6.11 -6.47
C GLU A 34 3.86 -5.62 -5.02
N GLN A 35 4.95 -4.95 -4.65
CA GLN A 35 5.11 -4.40 -3.30
C GLN A 35 4.12 -3.27 -3.02
N LEU A 36 3.80 -2.46 -4.05
CA LEU A 36 2.81 -1.41 -3.95
C LEU A 36 1.41 -1.98 -3.73
N SER A 37 1.06 -3.09 -4.40
CA SER A 37 -0.24 -3.73 -4.28
C SER A 37 -0.47 -4.37 -2.91
N ARG A 38 0.60 -4.76 -2.22
CA ARG A 38 0.56 -5.31 -0.86
C ARG A 38 0.42 -4.24 0.23
N ILE A 39 1.06 -3.08 0.06
CA ILE A 39 1.24 -2.09 1.16
C ILE A 39 0.51 -0.77 0.89
N GLY A 40 0.36 -0.38 -0.37
CA GLY A 40 -0.25 0.90 -0.78
C GLY A 40 0.62 2.14 -0.52
N LEU A 41 1.85 1.95 -0.03
CA LEU A 41 2.80 3.03 0.27
C LEU A 41 3.97 3.06 -0.71
N VAL A 42 3.97 4.07 -1.58
CA VAL A 42 4.97 4.26 -2.65
C VAL A 42 6.40 4.29 -2.11
N SER A 43 6.64 4.99 -1.00
CA SER A 43 7.98 5.11 -0.42
C SER A 43 8.51 3.78 0.13
N ALA A 44 7.63 2.93 0.68
CA ALA A 44 7.98 1.60 1.14
C ALA A 44 8.25 0.66 -0.03
N ALA A 45 7.35 0.63 -1.03
CA ALA A 45 7.49 -0.19 -2.22
C ALA A 45 8.76 0.16 -3.03
N ALA A 46 9.06 1.45 -3.19
CA ALA A 46 10.28 1.89 -3.87
C ALA A 46 11.54 1.42 -3.12
N ARG A 47 11.57 1.57 -1.79
CA ARG A 47 12.70 1.11 -0.96
C ARG A 47 12.90 -0.39 -1.07
N ALA A 48 11.82 -1.18 -1.10
CA ALA A 48 11.88 -2.63 -1.22
C ALA A 48 12.57 -3.11 -2.52
N VAL A 49 12.50 -2.32 -3.59
CA VAL A 49 13.20 -2.60 -4.86
C VAL A 49 14.52 -1.84 -5.03
N GLY A 50 15.02 -1.22 -3.95
CA GLY A 50 16.26 -0.46 -3.93
C GLY A 50 16.18 0.92 -4.60
N MET A 51 14.98 1.44 -4.86
CA MET A 51 14.74 2.70 -5.56
C MET A 51 14.23 3.81 -4.63
N SER A 52 14.29 5.05 -5.09
CA SER A 52 13.67 6.18 -4.39
C SER A 52 12.25 6.45 -4.89
N ALA A 53 11.36 6.91 -4.01
CA ALA A 53 10.01 7.33 -4.39
C ALA A 53 10.03 8.40 -5.50
N LYS A 54 10.96 9.36 -5.41
CA LYS A 54 11.18 10.39 -6.43
C LYS A 54 11.45 9.78 -7.80
N SER A 55 12.34 8.78 -7.88
CA SER A 55 12.64 8.09 -9.14
C SER A 55 11.47 7.27 -9.67
N ALA A 56 10.63 6.71 -8.79
CA ALA A 56 9.44 5.96 -9.16
C ALA A 56 8.37 6.88 -9.81
N TYR A 57 8.13 8.06 -9.23
CA TYR A 57 7.25 9.07 -9.83
C TYR A 57 7.80 9.61 -11.15
N ALA A 58 9.13 9.75 -11.27
CA ALA A 58 9.76 10.14 -12.53
C ALA A 58 9.57 9.08 -13.62
N LEU A 59 9.63 7.79 -13.25
CA LEU A 59 9.35 6.67 -14.17
C LEU A 59 7.90 6.71 -14.66
N ARG A 60 6.94 6.92 -13.74
CA ARG A 60 5.50 7.00 -14.05
C ARG A 60 5.15 8.08 -15.09
N LYS A 61 5.93 9.17 -15.16
CA LYS A 61 5.70 10.30 -16.07
C LYS A 61 6.36 10.14 -17.44
N ARG A 62 7.07 9.04 -17.70
CA ARG A 62 7.78 8.86 -18.97
C ARG A 62 6.81 8.53 -20.11
N PRO A 63 7.15 8.89 -21.36
CA PRO A 63 6.44 8.38 -22.53
C PRO A 63 6.46 6.85 -22.56
N GLY A 64 5.33 6.20 -22.87
CA GLY A 64 5.23 4.74 -22.87
C GLY A 64 5.02 4.13 -21.49
N ALA A 65 4.73 4.94 -20.46
CA ALA A 65 4.47 4.48 -19.10
C ALA A 65 2.98 4.31 -18.78
N GLU A 66 2.09 4.39 -19.75
CA GLU A 66 0.64 4.42 -19.56
C GLU A 66 0.14 3.14 -18.89
N SER A 67 0.61 1.98 -19.36
CA SER A 67 0.29 0.68 -18.76
C SER A 67 0.83 0.55 -17.33
N PHE A 68 2.06 1.03 -17.09
CA PHE A 68 2.65 1.06 -15.75
C PHE A 68 1.89 2.00 -14.80
N ALA A 69 1.45 3.16 -15.28
CA ALA A 69 0.69 4.12 -14.49
C ALA A 69 -0.70 3.57 -14.11
N ALA A 70 -1.36 2.86 -15.03
CA ALA A 70 -2.63 2.20 -14.75
C ALA A 70 -2.45 1.10 -13.66
N ALA A 71 -1.47 0.22 -13.82
CA ALA A 71 -1.17 -0.81 -12.82
C ALA A 71 -0.72 -0.21 -11.48
N TRP A 72 -0.04 0.93 -11.49
CA TRP A 72 0.31 1.67 -10.27
C TRP A 72 -0.94 2.12 -9.52
N ASP A 73 -1.90 2.74 -10.20
CA ASP A 73 -3.10 3.27 -9.55
C ASP A 73 -3.96 2.13 -8.99
N GLU A 74 -4.07 1.01 -9.70
CA GLU A 74 -4.71 -0.21 -9.21
C GLU A 74 -3.99 -0.79 -7.99
N ALA A 75 -2.66 -0.87 -8.02
CA ALA A 75 -1.84 -1.32 -6.90
C ALA A 75 -2.03 -0.45 -5.66
N VAL A 76 -2.08 0.87 -5.81
CA VAL A 76 -2.36 1.79 -4.70
C VAL A 76 -3.74 1.49 -4.10
N GLY A 77 -4.76 1.31 -4.94
CA GLY A 77 -6.12 0.98 -4.50
C GLY A 77 -6.17 -0.32 -3.70
N LEU A 78 -5.55 -1.38 -4.20
CA LEU A 78 -5.50 -2.67 -3.51
C LEU A 78 -4.73 -2.58 -2.18
N GLY A 79 -3.56 -1.96 -2.19
CA GLY A 79 -2.73 -1.84 -1.00
C GLY A 79 -3.40 -1.03 0.10
N GLN A 80 -4.10 0.05 -0.24
CA GLN A 80 -4.89 0.83 0.71
C GLN A 80 -6.06 0.02 1.30
N PHE A 81 -6.76 -0.75 0.46
CA PHE A 81 -7.83 -1.63 0.93
C PHE A 81 -7.31 -2.69 1.92
N LEU A 82 -6.20 -3.35 1.59
CA LEU A 82 -5.56 -4.34 2.46
C LEU A 82 -5.06 -3.72 3.76
N ALA A 83 -4.40 -2.56 3.69
CA ALA A 83 -3.95 -1.83 4.87
C ALA A 83 -5.12 -1.43 5.79
N GLN A 84 -6.23 -0.99 5.20
CA GLN A 84 -7.44 -0.67 5.94
C GLN A 84 -8.06 -1.92 6.60
N ALA A 85 -8.15 -3.04 5.89
CA ALA A 85 -8.65 -4.29 6.44
C ALA A 85 -7.77 -4.78 7.61
N ALA A 86 -6.44 -4.72 7.46
CA ALA A 86 -5.50 -5.06 8.53
C ALA A 86 -5.64 -4.12 9.74
N ALA A 87 -5.85 -2.82 9.51
CA ALA A 87 -6.11 -1.86 10.58
C ALA A 87 -7.42 -2.17 11.33
N ILE A 88 -8.48 -2.55 10.62
CA ILE A 88 -9.75 -2.99 11.23
C ILE A 88 -9.52 -4.23 12.08
N HIS A 89 -8.91 -5.27 11.54
CA HIS A 89 -8.60 -6.49 12.30
C HIS A 89 -7.82 -6.16 13.56
N ARG A 90 -6.76 -5.35 13.45
CA ARG A 90 -5.96 -4.94 14.62
C ARG A 90 -6.75 -4.13 15.63
N ALA A 91 -7.68 -3.28 15.18
CA ALA A 91 -8.53 -2.49 16.06
C ALA A 91 -9.59 -3.35 16.79
N VAL A 92 -10.19 -4.30 16.09
CA VAL A 92 -11.21 -5.22 16.63
C VAL A 92 -10.59 -6.28 17.52
N ASP A 93 -9.54 -6.93 17.05
CA ASP A 93 -8.86 -7.99 17.78
C ASP A 93 -8.01 -7.42 18.91
N GLY A 94 -7.56 -6.16 18.85
CA GLY A 94 -6.66 -5.58 19.85
C GLY A 94 -5.27 -6.23 19.83
N GLU A 95 -4.27 -5.53 20.37
CA GLU A 95 -2.92 -6.08 20.52
C GLU A 95 -2.75 -6.74 21.88
N VAL A 96 -2.35 -8.02 21.91
CA VAL A 96 -1.90 -8.67 23.14
C VAL A 96 -0.50 -8.14 23.46
N ARG A 97 -0.37 -7.42 24.57
CA ARG A 97 0.92 -6.94 25.08
C ARG A 97 1.28 -7.71 26.36
N PRO A 98 2.47 -8.33 26.43
CA PRO A 98 2.93 -8.95 27.66
C PRO A 98 3.16 -7.88 28.74
N VAL A 99 2.66 -8.15 29.95
CA VAL A 99 2.88 -7.32 31.14
C VAL A 99 4.06 -7.90 31.89
N PHE A 100 5.10 -7.10 32.11
CA PHE A 100 6.29 -7.50 32.87
C PHE A 100 6.31 -6.82 34.24
N TYR A 101 6.66 -7.57 35.26
CA TYR A 101 6.95 -7.06 36.60
C TYR A 101 8.24 -7.71 37.12
N ARG A 102 9.21 -6.88 37.54
CA ARG A 102 10.54 -7.32 37.98
C ARG A 102 11.24 -8.28 37.01
N GLY A 103 11.16 -7.99 35.71
CA GLY A 103 11.83 -8.78 34.66
C GLY A 103 11.18 -10.13 34.34
N ARG A 104 10.06 -10.49 34.98
CA ARG A 104 9.27 -11.68 34.64
C ARG A 104 7.96 -11.27 33.97
N GLN A 105 7.55 -12.01 32.95
CA GLN A 105 6.21 -11.84 32.36
C GLN A 105 5.18 -12.30 33.39
N VAL A 106 4.30 -11.40 33.80
CA VAL A 106 3.28 -11.62 34.84
C VAL A 106 1.86 -11.66 34.29
N GLY A 107 1.68 -11.44 32.99
CA GLY A 107 0.38 -11.58 32.34
C GLY A 107 0.36 -11.01 30.93
N GLU A 108 -0.84 -10.90 30.38
CA GLU A 108 -1.12 -10.32 29.08
C GLU A 108 -2.22 -9.26 29.21
N ARG A 109 -2.01 -8.10 28.58
CA ARG A 109 -3.02 -7.04 28.47
C ARG A 109 -3.37 -6.83 27.02
N ARG A 110 -4.66 -6.92 26.69
CA ARG A 110 -5.18 -6.59 25.36
C ARG A 110 -5.38 -5.08 25.27
N VAL A 111 -4.70 -4.44 24.32
CA VAL A 111 -4.75 -3.00 24.09
C VAL A 111 -5.46 -2.74 22.75
N TYR A 112 -6.60 -2.09 22.80
CA TYR A 112 -7.35 -1.67 21.61
C TYR A 112 -6.83 -0.31 21.14
N ASN A 113 -6.55 -0.18 19.84
CA ASN A 113 -6.11 1.10 19.27
C ASN A 113 -7.30 1.84 18.68
N ASP A 114 -8.05 2.53 19.55
CA ASP A 114 -9.29 3.24 19.20
C ASP A 114 -9.08 4.33 18.15
N ARG A 115 -7.88 4.91 18.06
CA ARG A 115 -7.53 5.89 17.02
C ARG A 115 -7.49 5.27 15.62
N LEU A 116 -7.02 4.03 15.52
CA LEU A 116 -7.04 3.28 14.26
C LEU A 116 -8.49 2.99 13.83
N LEU A 117 -9.35 2.59 14.78
CA LEU A 117 -10.77 2.35 14.54
C LEU A 117 -11.47 3.62 14.01
N ILE A 118 -11.26 4.76 14.69
CA ILE A 118 -11.83 6.05 14.30
C ILE A 118 -11.34 6.49 12.91
N ALA A 119 -10.05 6.29 12.60
CA ALA A 119 -9.50 6.64 11.28
C ALA A 119 -10.13 5.82 10.14
N VAL A 120 -10.34 4.52 10.35
CA VAL A 120 -11.01 3.64 9.38
C VAL A 120 -12.47 4.07 9.19
N LEU A 121 -13.22 4.30 10.27
CA LEU A 121 -14.62 4.72 10.19
C LEU A 121 -14.78 6.05 9.44
N ASN A 122 -13.87 7.00 9.67
CA ASN A 122 -13.86 8.27 8.95
C ASN A 122 -13.55 8.11 7.46
N ALA A 123 -12.59 7.25 7.09
CA ALA A 123 -12.27 6.95 5.69
C ALA A 123 -13.45 6.29 4.94
N GLN A 124 -14.20 5.40 5.59
CA GLN A 124 -15.41 4.79 5.02
C GLN A 124 -16.55 5.80 4.83
N ARG A 125 -16.67 6.77 5.74
CA ARG A 125 -17.69 7.82 5.66
C ARG A 125 -17.43 8.78 4.51
N LEU A 126 -16.17 9.17 4.29
CA LEU A 126 -15.77 10.03 3.17
C LEU A 126 -16.00 9.37 1.79
N ARG A 127 -15.84 8.04 1.70
CA ARG A 127 -16.14 7.27 0.48
C ARG A 127 -17.62 7.29 0.08
N LYS A 128 -18.54 7.54 1.02
CA LYS A 128 -19.99 7.63 0.78
C LYS A 128 -20.48 9.05 0.48
N VAL A 129 -19.63 10.09 0.57
CA VAL A 129 -20.03 11.48 0.36
C VAL A 129 -19.41 12.01 -0.93
N THR A 130 -20.11 11.80 -2.05
CA THR A 130 -20.09 12.73 -3.18
C THR A 130 -21.44 13.43 -3.15
N PRO A 131 -21.51 14.73 -2.81
CA PRO A 131 -22.77 15.45 -2.97
C PRO A 131 -23.13 15.46 -4.47
N PRO A 132 -24.39 15.18 -4.85
CA PRO A 132 -24.81 15.31 -6.24
C PRO A 132 -24.53 16.74 -6.72
N PRO A 133 -24.21 16.94 -8.01
CA PRO A 133 -24.08 18.29 -8.56
C PRO A 133 -25.38 19.04 -8.24
N LYS A 134 -25.24 20.22 -7.64
CA LYS A 134 -26.38 21.13 -7.49
C LYS A 134 -26.71 21.60 -8.90
N ASP A 135 -27.79 21.08 -9.45
CA ASP A 135 -28.36 21.61 -10.69
C ASP A 135 -28.60 23.10 -10.50
N VAL A 136 -27.95 23.88 -11.36
CA VAL A 136 -28.11 25.32 -11.50
C VAL A 136 -29.34 25.54 -12.37
N PRO A 137 -30.42 26.17 -11.86
CA PRO A 137 -31.39 26.82 -12.73
C PRO A 137 -30.82 28.13 -13.31
#